data_AF-A0A4C1V790-F1
#
_entry.id   AF-A0A4C1V790-F1
#
_cell.length_a   1.000
_cell.length_b   1.000
_cell.length_c   1.000
_cell.angle_alpha   90.00
_cell.angle_beta   90.00
_cell.angle_gamma   90.00
#
_symmetry.space_group_name_H-M   'P 1'
#
loop_
_entity.id
_entity.type
_entity.pdbx_description
1 polymer ?
#
loop_
_entity_poly.entity_id
_entity_poly.type
_entity_poly.pdbx_seq_one_letter_code
_entity_poly.pdbx_strand_id
1 'polypeptide(L)'
;MSKYGVDIALIQDTFLKPSRPKACAIAGYVQLQTDRTHAKKGSTALYCSRTLHCFPIAIPPLIYMEATGCKLALTGHGTLVIPRVYLPSPKSCSGATSERSLP
;
A
#
# COMPACT_ATOMS: atom_id res chain seq x y z
N MET A 1 4.49 3.34 -17.24
CA MET A 1 5.39 2.35 -16.60
C MET A 1 6.15 1.52 -17.63
N SER A 2 5.48 0.94 -18.63
CA SER A 2 6.13 0.18 -19.70
C SER A 2 7.25 0.94 -20.46
N LYS A 3 7.05 2.24 -20.72
CA LYS A 3 8.05 3.11 -21.38
C LYS A 3 9.40 3.16 -20.65
N TYR A 4 9.40 2.97 -19.34
CA TYR A 4 10.59 3.06 -18.49
C TYR A 4 11.12 1.68 -18.06
N GLY A 5 10.57 0.58 -18.60
CA GLY A 5 10.97 -0.77 -18.20
C GLY A 5 10.73 -1.07 -16.71
N VAL A 6 9.73 -0.43 -16.10
CA VAL A 6 9.46 -0.63 -14.66
C VAL A 6 8.68 -1.91 -14.45
N ASP A 7 9.28 -2.91 -13.80
CA ASP A 7 8.61 -4.18 -13.52
C ASP A 7 7.72 -4.15 -12.26
N ILE A 8 8.04 -3.26 -11.30
CA ILE A 8 7.32 -3.13 -10.03
C ILE A 8 7.14 -1.65 -9.69
N ALA A 9 5.91 -1.24 -9.34
CA ALA A 9 5.69 0.06 -8.68
C ALA A 9 4.77 -0.06 -7.48
N LEU A 10 5.14 0.65 -6.42
CA LEU A 10 4.34 0.85 -5.23
C LEU A 10 3.81 2.28 -5.22
N ILE A 11 2.49 2.44 -5.26
CA ILE A 11 1.84 3.76 -5.27
C ILE A 11 1.03 3.91 -3.98
N GLN A 12 1.45 4.86 -3.14
CA GLN A 12 0.79 5.20 -1.88
C GLN A 12 -0.34 6.21 -2.08
N ASP A 13 -1.27 6.25 -1.11
CA ASP A 13 -2.41 7.17 -1.06
C ASP A 13 -3.23 7.26 -2.36
N THR A 14 -3.55 6.10 -2.96
CA THR A 14 -4.28 6.03 -4.23
C THR A 14 -5.75 6.45 -4.12
N PHE A 15 -6.26 6.68 -2.90
CA PHE A 15 -7.68 6.94 -2.58
C PHE A 15 -8.67 5.95 -3.24
N LEU A 16 -8.17 4.78 -3.67
CA LEU A 16 -8.98 3.77 -4.33
C LEU A 16 -9.89 3.10 -3.30
N LYS A 17 -11.13 2.85 -3.72
CA LYS A 17 -12.08 2.09 -2.92
C LYS A 17 -11.91 0.59 -3.19
N PRO A 18 -11.98 -0.26 -2.15
CA PRO A 18 -12.00 -1.72 -2.31
C PRO A 18 -13.12 -2.24 -3.20
N SER A 19 -14.25 -1.52 -3.26
CA SER A 19 -15.37 -1.91 -4.11
C SER A 19 -15.11 -1.74 -5.61
N ARG A 20 -14.02 -1.07 -6.02
CA ARG A 20 -13.70 -0.80 -7.43
C ARG A 20 -12.24 -1.10 -7.74
N PRO A 21 -11.79 -2.36 -7.61
CA PRO A 21 -10.36 -2.66 -7.66
C PRO A 21 -9.72 -2.43 -9.02
N LYS A 22 -10.52 -2.49 -10.10
CA LYS A 22 -10.07 -2.22 -11.47
C LYS A 22 -10.06 -0.74 -11.85
N ALA A 23 -10.44 0.18 -10.96
CA ALA A 23 -10.53 1.60 -11.28
C ALA A 23 -9.17 2.23 -11.66
N CYS A 24 -8.06 1.61 -11.28
CA CYS A 24 -6.71 2.02 -11.66
C CYS A 24 -5.91 0.90 -12.35
N ALA A 25 -6.58 0.01 -13.08
CA ALA A 25 -5.88 -1.05 -13.80
C ALA A 25 -4.90 -0.47 -14.84
N ILE A 26 -3.63 -0.88 -14.76
CA ILE A 26 -2.58 -0.51 -15.72
C ILE A 26 -2.37 -1.69 -16.67
N ALA A 27 -2.46 -1.44 -17.98
CA ALA A 27 -2.25 -2.46 -19.00
C ALA A 27 -0.86 -3.11 -18.88
N GLY A 28 -0.81 -4.44 -18.92
CA GLY A 28 0.43 -5.21 -18.75
C GLY A 28 0.84 -5.50 -17.31
N TYR A 29 0.11 -4.95 -16.32
CA TYR A 29 0.39 -5.16 -14.90
C TYR A 29 -0.73 -5.94 -14.22
N VAL A 30 -0.36 -6.66 -13.17
CA VAL A 30 -1.25 -7.22 -12.15
C VAL A 30 -1.29 -6.20 -11.02
N GLN A 31 -2.49 -5.77 -10.65
CA GLN A 31 -2.71 -4.89 -9.51
C GLN A 31 -2.99 -5.75 -8.28
N LEU A 32 -2.11 -5.65 -7.29
CA LEU A 32 -2.28 -6.19 -5.95
C LEU A 32 -2.71 -5.02 -5.07
N GLN A 33 -4.02 -4.84 -4.93
CA GLN A 33 -4.58 -3.79 -4.10
C GLN A 33 -4.67 -4.25 -2.65
N THR A 34 -4.24 -3.38 -1.74
CA THR A 34 -4.31 -3.63 -0.29
C THR A 34 -5.04 -2.46 0.34
N ASP A 35 -6.37 -2.55 0.30
CA ASP A 35 -7.21 -1.61 1.00
C ASP A 35 -7.13 -1.85 2.50
N ARG A 36 -7.15 -0.77 3.26
CA ARG A 36 -7.23 -0.86 4.71
C ARG A 36 -8.64 -1.32 5.06
N THR A 37 -8.74 -2.40 5.82
CA THR A 37 -10.03 -2.93 6.29
C THR A 37 -10.78 -1.90 7.15
N HIS A 38 -10.05 -0.96 7.78
CA HIS A 38 -10.62 -0.04 8.78
C HIS A 38 -10.36 1.47 8.53
N ALA A 39 -9.73 1.89 7.43
CA ALA A 39 -9.36 3.30 7.25
C ALA A 39 -9.96 3.94 5.98
N LYS A 40 -10.52 5.15 6.15
CA LYS A 40 -11.17 5.95 5.08
C LYS A 40 -10.19 6.64 4.13
N LYS A 41 -8.89 6.74 4.49
CA LYS A 41 -7.81 7.37 3.72
C LYS A 41 -6.54 6.51 3.83
N GLY A 42 -5.87 6.26 2.70
CA GLY A 42 -4.58 5.54 2.66
C GLY A 42 -4.61 4.15 1.99
N SER A 43 -5.30 4.01 0.87
CA SER A 43 -5.13 2.82 0.02
C SER A 43 -3.78 2.90 -0.70
N THR A 44 -3.16 1.76 -0.95
CA THR A 44 -1.94 1.66 -1.76
C THR A 44 -2.13 0.52 -2.73
N ALA A 45 -1.68 0.75 -3.95
CA ALA A 45 -1.68 -0.25 -5.00
C ALA A 45 -0.24 -0.65 -5.30
N LEU A 46 -0.01 -1.95 -5.31
CA LEU A 46 1.21 -2.53 -5.86
C LEU A 46 0.91 -3.01 -7.27
N TYR A 47 1.72 -2.58 -8.24
CA TYR A 47 1.65 -3.03 -9.61
C TYR A 47 2.89 -3.86 -9.94
N CYS A 48 2.68 -5.09 -10.39
CA CYS A 48 3.74 -5.97 -10.85
C CYS A 48 3.50 -6.32 -12.32
N SER A 49 4.56 -6.32 -13.12
CA SER A 49 4.47 -6.76 -14.52
C SER A 49 3.94 -8.19 -14.59
N ARG A 50 3.10 -8.48 -15.59
CA ARG A 50 2.58 -9.84 -15.83
C ARG A 50 3.67 -10.86 -16.18
N THR A 51 4.85 -10.38 -16.57
CA THR A 51 6.02 -11.22 -16.82
C THR A 51 6.67 -11.73 -15.53
N LEU A 52 6.33 -11.15 -14.38
CA LEU A 52 6.83 -11.57 -13.07
C LEU A 52 5.82 -12.48 -12.37
N HIS A 53 6.34 -13.54 -11.76
CA HIS A 53 5.57 -14.38 -10.85
C HIS A 53 5.45 -13.68 -9.50
N CYS A 54 4.30 -13.05 -9.27
CA CYS A 54 4.00 -12.33 -8.04
C CYS A 54 2.83 -12.99 -7.29
N PHE A 55 3.01 -13.20 -5.99
CA PHE A 55 2.02 -13.81 -5.11
C PHE A 55 1.81 -12.97 -3.85
N PRO A 56 0.56 -12.67 -3.45
CA PRO A 56 0.31 -12.02 -2.17
C PRO A 56 0.79 -12.91 -1.02
N ILE A 57 1.33 -12.30 0.03
CA ILE A 57 1.62 -12.98 1.30
C ILE A 57 0.80 -12.35 2.43
N ALA A 58 0.22 -13.22 3.26
CA ALA A 58 -0.37 -12.80 4.52
C ALA A 58 0.78 -12.50 5.49
N ILE A 59 0.89 -11.25 5.92
CA ILE A 59 1.77 -10.86 7.02
C ILE A 59 0.92 -10.91 8.29
N PRO A 60 1.35 -11.62 9.34
CA PRO A 60 0.59 -11.65 10.59
C PRO A 60 0.40 -10.22 11.14
N PRO A 61 -0.70 -9.95 11.86
CA PRO A 61 -0.98 -8.63 12.39
C PRO A 61 0.18 -8.14 13.25
N LEU A 62 0.74 -6.97 12.92
CA LEU A 62 1.69 -6.30 13.80
C LEU A 62 0.87 -5.48 14.81
N ILE A 63 1.31 -5.47 16.07
CA ILE A 63 0.55 -4.96 17.23
C ILE A 63 -0.02 -3.54 17.01
N TYR A 64 0.65 -2.71 16.19
CA TYR A 64 0.26 -1.32 15.94
C TYR A 64 0.18 -0.94 14.45
N MET A 65 0.37 -1.90 13.53
CA MET A 65 0.49 -1.61 12.10
C MET A 65 -0.20 -2.67 11.26
N GLU A 66 -0.96 -2.20 10.26
CA GLU A 66 -1.43 -3.06 9.18
C GLU A 66 -0.27 -3.30 8.22
N ALA A 67 0.01 -4.57 7.95
CA ALA A 67 1.06 -5.01 7.06
C ALA A 67 0.51 -5.98 6.03
N THR A 68 0.91 -5.79 4.79
CA THR A 68 0.59 -6.66 3.66
C THR A 68 1.83 -6.79 2.81
N GLY A 69 2.06 -7.90 2.14
CA GLY A 69 3.22 -8.01 1.26
C GLY A 69 2.96 -8.89 0.06
N CYS A 70 3.96 -8.96 -0.80
CA CYS A 70 4.01 -9.93 -1.87
C CYS A 70 5.38 -10.61 -1.94
N LYS A 71 5.37 -11.82 -2.47
CA LYS A 71 6.53 -12.57 -2.91
C LYS A 71 6.67 -12.47 -4.43
N LEU A 72 7.88 -12.22 -4.88
CA LEU A 72 8.24 -12.12 -6.29
C LEU A 72 9.34 -13.14 -6.59
N ALA A 73 9.11 -14.01 -7.57
CA ALA A 73 10.18 -14.84 -8.11
C ALA A 73 10.89 -14.06 -9.22
N LEU A 74 12.21 -13.87 -9.04
CA LEU A 74 13.07 -13.21 -10.00
C LEU A 74 13.97 -14.26 -10.67
N THR A 75 14.02 -14.25 -12.00
CA THR A 75 14.85 -15.21 -12.75
C THR A 75 16.32 -15.07 -12.34
N GLY A 76 16.97 -16.19 -12.01
CA GLY A 76 18.37 -16.21 -11.60
C GLY A 76 18.64 -15.78 -10.16
N HIS A 77 17.61 -15.48 -9.37
CA HIS A 77 17.73 -15.04 -7.98
C HIS A 77 16.74 -15.74 -7.04
N GLY A 78 16.95 -15.54 -5.74
CA GLY A 78 15.99 -15.96 -4.72
C GLY A 78 14.67 -15.17 -4.80
N THR A 79 13.66 -15.62 -4.05
CA THR A 79 12.40 -14.89 -3.94
C THR A 79 12.59 -13.57 -3.21
N LEU A 80 12.22 -12.46 -3.84
CA LEU A 80 12.16 -11.15 -3.19
C LEU A 80 10.82 -11.00 -2.46
N VAL A 81 10.87 -10.60 -1.20
CA VAL A 81 9.67 -10.25 -0.43
C VAL A 81 9.59 -8.73 -0.32
N ILE A 82 8.48 -8.15 -0.76
CA ILE A 82 8.20 -6.72 -0.60
C ILE A 82 7.10 -6.58 0.44
N PRO A 83 7.45 -6.28 1.71
CA PRO A 83 6.48 -5.91 2.72
C PRO A 83 6.05 -4.45 2.50
N ARG A 84 4.77 -4.20 2.71
CA ARG A 84 4.19 -2.87 2.85
C ARG A 84 3.64 -2.76 4.26
N VAL A 85 4.08 -1.74 4.96
CA VAL A 85 3.57 -1.36 6.27
C VAL A 85 2.95 0.03 6.17
N TYR A 86 1.82 0.22 6.85
CA TYR A 86 1.28 1.54 7.06
C TYR A 86 1.80 2.10 8.38
N LEU A 87 2.55 3.19 8.31
CA LEU A 87 2.95 3.96 9.48
C LEU A 87 1.80 4.89 9.88
N PRO A 88 1.29 4.82 11.13
CA PRO A 88 0.39 5.83 11.65
C PRO A 88 1.03 7.21 11.50
N SER A 89 0.30 8.18 10.94
CA SER A 89 0.76 9.56 10.93
C SER A 89 1.04 9.99 12.38
N PRO A 90 2.24 10.54 12.69
CA PRO A 90 2.47 11.15 13.98
C PRO A 90 1.47 12.29 14.12
N LYS A 91 0.57 12.18 15.11
CA LYS A 91 -0.39 13.24 15.41
C LYS A 91 0.39 14.54 15.58
N SER A 92 0.18 15.52 14.71
CA SER A 92 0.53 16.89 15.06
C SER A 92 -0.32 17.25 16.27
N CYS A 93 0.32 17.48 17.42
CA CYS A 93 -0.33 18.08 18.58
C CYS A 93 -0.74 19.52 18.23
N SER A 94 -1.83 19.69 17.47
CA SER A 94 -2.57 20.95 17.41
C SER A 94 -3.68 20.85 18.45
N GLY A 95 -3.30 21.08 19.69
CA GLY A 95 -4.17 21.02 20.86
C GLY A 95 -3.66 21.92 21.96
N ALA A 96 -3.30 23.17 21.63
CA ALA A 96 -3.27 24.24 22.62
C ALA A 96 -4.70 24.79 22.74
N THR A 97 -5.53 24.09 23.50
CA THR A 97 -6.73 24.69 24.07
C THR A 97 -6.25 25.70 25.12
N SER A 98 -6.04 26.96 24.73
CA SER A 98 -5.87 28.03 25.70
C SER A 98 -7.25 28.32 26.28
N GLU A 99 -7.48 27.88 27.51
CA GLU A 99 -8.52 28.45 28.36
C GLU A 99 -8.35 29.97 28.36
N ARG A 100 -9.39 30.70 27.96
CA ARG A 100 -9.65 32.05 28.46
C ARG A 100 -11.03 32.04 29.07
N SER A 101 -11.01 31.95 30.38
CA SER A 101 -12.10 32.22 31.29
C SER A 101 -12.49 33.71 31.30
N LEU A 102 -13.77 33.93 31.60
CA LEU A 102 -14.48 35.15 32.05
C LEU A 102 -15.09 36.05 30.95
N PRO A 103 -16.25 36.69 31.22
CA PRO A 103 -16.59 37.45 32.42
C PRO A 103 -17.12 36.66 33.62
#